data_AF-A0A3P9AW71-F1
#
_entry.id   AF-A0A3P9AW71-F1
#
_cell.length_a   1.000
_cell.length_b   1.000
_cell.length_c   1.000
_cell.angle_alpha   90.00
_cell.angle_beta   90.00
_cell.angle_gamma   90.00
#
_symmetry.space_group_name_H-M   'P 1'
#
loop_
_entity.id
_entity.type
_entity.pdbx_description
1 polymer ?
#
loop_
_entity_poly.entity_id
_entity_poly.type
_entity_poly.pdbx_seq_one_letter_code
_entity_poly.pdbx_strand_id
1 'polypeptide(L)'
;MILLTGGACLLNVPRPDEAYSAPYCGNRLVDFGEECDCGSEKDPCCEYRTCKLKSGAQCAYGECCSNCQFLPGGTVCRASTDECDLPEFCNGSSSLCQSDVFIQSHAS
;
A
#
# COMPACT_ATOMS: atom_id res chain seq x y z
N MET A 1 -16.87 -26.74 16.92
CA MET A 1 -15.96 -26.86 15.77
C MET A 1 -16.78 -26.94 14.50
N ILE A 2 -16.75 -25.88 13.69
CA ILE A 2 -16.60 -25.82 12.23
C ILE A 2 -16.48 -24.32 11.96
N LEU A 3 -15.28 -23.88 11.60
CA LEU A 3 -15.00 -22.54 11.10
C LEU A 3 -15.72 -22.43 9.74
N LEU A 4 -16.82 -21.67 9.69
CA LEU A 4 -17.37 -21.21 8.42
C LEU A 4 -16.46 -20.11 7.89
N THR A 5 -15.44 -20.57 7.18
CA THR A 5 -14.54 -19.89 6.24
C THR A 5 -15.08 -18.55 5.71
N GLY A 6 -14.44 -17.44 6.10
CA GLY A 6 -14.56 -16.16 5.40
C GLY A 6 -13.91 -16.22 4.01
N GLY A 7 -14.13 -15.29 3.08
CA GLY A 7 -15.06 -14.16 2.99
C GLY A 7 -15.17 -13.81 1.49
N ALA A 8 -16.36 -13.48 1.00
CA ALA A 8 -16.65 -13.25 -0.43
C ALA A 8 -16.15 -11.90 -0.97
N CYS A 9 -15.16 -11.28 -0.32
CA CYS A 9 -14.95 -9.84 -0.29
C CYS A 9 -14.51 -9.22 -1.64
N LEU A 10 -14.02 -10.03 -2.58
CA LEU A 10 -13.60 -9.61 -3.93
C LEU A 10 -14.29 -10.42 -5.05
N LEU A 11 -15.41 -11.08 -4.77
CA LEU A 11 -16.03 -12.01 -5.72
C LEU A 11 -16.94 -11.36 -6.77
N ASN A 12 -17.27 -10.08 -6.61
CA ASN A 12 -17.93 -9.28 -7.65
C ASN A 12 -16.88 -8.49 -8.44
N VAL A 13 -16.00 -9.20 -9.14
CA VAL A 13 -15.01 -8.59 -10.05
C VAL A 13 -15.76 -8.04 -11.28
N PRO A 14 -15.63 -6.74 -11.61
CA PRO A 14 -16.21 -6.18 -12.83
C PRO A 14 -15.71 -6.94 -14.06
N ARG A 15 -16.48 -6.94 -15.15
CA ARG A 15 -16.02 -7.56 -16.39
C ARG A 15 -14.72 -6.86 -16.86
N PRO A 16 -13.78 -7.53 -17.56
CA PRO A 16 -12.50 -6.93 -17.94
C PRO A 16 -12.60 -5.61 -18.71
N ASP A 17 -13.70 -5.42 -19.45
CA ASP A 17 -14.12 -4.21 -20.17
C ASP A 17 -14.67 -3.10 -19.25
N GLU A 18 -15.12 -3.42 -18.04
CA GLU A 18 -15.57 -2.50 -16.98
C GLU A 18 -14.49 -2.29 -15.89
N ALA A 19 -13.55 -3.23 -15.76
CA ALA A 19 -12.46 -3.18 -14.78
C ALA A 19 -11.31 -2.26 -15.22
N TYR A 20 -11.22 -1.94 -16.52
CA TYR A 20 -10.26 -0.98 -17.04
C TYR A 20 -10.84 0.43 -16.97
N SER A 21 -10.74 1.06 -15.80
CA SER A 21 -10.93 2.51 -15.72
C SER A 21 -9.77 3.20 -16.43
N ALA A 22 -10.08 4.22 -17.23
CA ALA A 22 -9.04 5.14 -17.66
C ALA A 22 -8.37 5.75 -16.42
N PRO A 23 -7.03 5.95 -16.42
CA PRO A 23 -6.35 6.64 -15.33
C PRO A 23 -7.04 7.97 -15.02
N TYR A 24 -7.38 8.18 -13.75
CA TYR A 24 -8.10 9.37 -13.32
C TYR A 24 -7.49 9.97 -12.07
N CYS A 25 -6.80 11.09 -12.26
CA CYS A 25 -6.24 11.83 -11.16
C CYS A 25 -7.33 12.47 -10.29
N GLY A 26 -7.40 12.04 -9.04
CA GLY A 26 -8.32 12.53 -8.02
C GLY A 26 -9.35 11.49 -7.55
N ASN A 27 -9.28 10.23 -8.00
CA ASN A 27 -10.12 9.12 -7.49
C ASN A 27 -9.53 8.44 -6.24
N ARG A 28 -8.35 8.86 -5.77
CA ARG A 28 -7.61 8.25 -4.64
C ARG A 28 -7.07 6.85 -4.94
N LEU A 29 -6.91 6.52 -6.22
CA LEU A 29 -6.28 5.30 -6.68
C LEU A 29 -5.07 5.69 -7.53
N VAL A 30 -3.90 5.12 -7.22
CA VAL A 30 -2.71 5.39 -8.04
C VAL A 30 -2.82 4.59 -9.32
N ASP A 31 -3.24 5.28 -10.38
CA ASP A 31 -3.40 4.69 -11.72
C ASP A 31 -2.08 4.71 -12.51
N PHE A 32 -2.08 4.04 -13.68
CA PHE A 32 -0.91 4.01 -14.55
C PHE A 32 -0.49 5.43 -14.99
N GLY A 33 0.75 5.81 -14.66
CA GLY A 33 1.34 7.11 -14.98
C GLY A 33 1.31 8.11 -13.83
N GLU A 34 0.56 7.82 -12.77
CA GLU A 34 0.49 8.61 -11.55
C GLU A 34 1.57 8.16 -10.55
N GLU A 35 2.03 9.09 -9.71
CA GLU A 35 2.98 8.79 -8.63
C GLU A 35 2.29 8.77 -7.26
N CYS A 36 1.14 9.43 -7.18
CA CYS A 36 0.30 9.55 -5.99
C CYS A 36 -1.09 10.02 -6.41
N ASP A 37 -2.12 9.67 -5.65
CA ASP A 37 -3.44 10.28 -5.78
C ASP A 37 -4.02 10.54 -4.39
N CYS A 38 -4.17 11.82 -4.06
CA CYS A 38 -4.71 12.29 -2.78
C CYS A 38 -6.18 12.77 -2.88
N GLY A 39 -6.83 12.51 -4.02
CA GLY A 39 -8.13 13.09 -4.35
C GLY A 39 -8.00 14.54 -4.82
N SER A 40 -9.07 15.32 -4.64
CA SER A 40 -9.08 16.76 -4.98
C SER A 40 -8.58 17.68 -3.85
N GLU A 41 -8.02 17.11 -2.78
CA GLU A 41 -7.62 17.84 -1.58
C GLU A 41 -6.13 18.21 -1.62
N LYS A 42 -5.76 19.28 -0.90
CA LYS A 42 -4.35 19.66 -0.80
C LYS A 42 -3.61 18.69 0.12
N ASP A 43 -2.68 17.92 -0.44
CA ASP A 43 -1.76 17.08 0.30
C ASP A 43 -0.35 17.70 0.35
N PRO A 44 0.41 17.58 1.46
CA PRO A 44 1.77 18.12 1.54
C PRO A 44 2.76 17.46 0.58
N CYS A 45 2.51 16.22 0.16
CA CYS A 45 3.42 15.40 -0.63
C CYS A 45 2.96 15.22 -2.08
N CYS A 46 1.66 15.26 -2.33
CA CYS A 46 1.04 15.03 -3.63
C CYS A 46 0.42 16.31 -4.21
N GLU A 47 0.61 16.56 -5.50
CA GLU A 47 -0.09 17.63 -6.22
C GLU A 47 -1.40 17.10 -6.82
N TYR A 48 -2.52 17.49 -6.20
CA TYR A 48 -3.87 17.00 -6.51
C TYR A 48 -4.34 17.23 -7.96
N ARG A 49 -3.74 18.18 -8.68
CA ARG A 49 -4.09 18.45 -10.09
C ARG A 49 -3.35 17.57 -11.09
N THR A 50 -2.20 17.02 -10.69
CA THR A 50 -1.31 16.31 -11.61
C THR A 50 -1.00 14.89 -11.17
N CYS A 51 -1.35 14.51 -9.94
CA CYS A 51 -1.06 13.19 -9.37
C CYS A 51 0.45 12.85 -9.45
N LYS A 52 1.23 13.90 -9.20
CA LYS A 52 2.70 13.88 -9.16
C LYS A 52 3.18 14.25 -7.77
N LEU A 53 4.30 13.66 -7.37
CA LEU A 53 4.96 14.04 -6.14
C LEU A 53 5.41 15.50 -6.23
N LYS A 54 5.23 16.22 -5.13
CA LYS A 54 5.74 17.58 -4.98
C LYS A 54 7.25 17.56 -4.88
N SER A 55 7.89 18.68 -5.23
CA SER A 55 9.34 18.80 -5.15
C SER A 55 9.86 18.48 -3.75
N GLY A 56 10.82 17.57 -3.66
CA GLY A 56 11.41 17.09 -2.40
C GLY A 56 10.67 15.92 -1.75
N ALA A 57 9.48 15.53 -2.23
CA ALA A 57 8.79 14.33 -1.78
C ALA A 57 9.39 13.08 -2.46
N GLN A 58 9.71 12.07 -1.65
CA GLN A 58 10.01 10.70 -2.10
C GLN A 58 8.75 9.83 -2.03
N CYS A 59 7.92 10.17 -1.05
CA CYS A 59 6.69 9.59 -0.57
C CYS A 59 5.38 10.33 -0.81
N ALA A 60 4.23 9.65 -0.93
CA ALA A 60 2.94 10.26 -0.56
C ALA A 60 1.99 9.31 0.19
N TYR A 61 2.13 8.00 -0.01
CA TYR A 61 1.28 6.96 0.59
C TYR A 61 2.12 5.75 1.03
N GLY A 62 1.53 4.88 1.85
CA GLY A 62 2.13 3.65 2.35
C GLY A 62 2.65 3.75 3.78
N GLU A 63 2.76 2.62 4.47
CA GLU A 63 3.11 2.50 5.89
C GLU A 63 4.54 2.94 6.19
N CYS A 64 5.42 2.85 5.18
CA CYS A 64 6.81 3.29 5.25
C CYS A 64 7.00 4.74 4.80
N CYS A 65 5.93 5.54 4.76
CA CYS A 65 5.99 6.94 4.40
C CYS A 65 5.70 7.86 5.59
N SER A 66 6.60 8.81 5.86
CA SER A 66 6.36 9.85 6.86
C SER A 66 6.97 11.17 6.42
N ASN A 67 6.21 12.26 6.56
CA ASN A 67 6.62 13.60 6.13
C ASN A 67 7.19 13.63 4.69
N CYS A 68 6.53 12.92 3.78
CA CYS A 68 6.92 12.78 2.38
C CYS A 68 8.28 12.10 2.12
N GLN A 69 8.88 11.45 3.12
CA GLN A 69 10.15 10.72 3.02
C GLN A 69 9.95 9.24 3.37
N PHE A 70 10.82 8.39 2.83
CA PHE A 70 10.87 6.99 3.27
C PHE A 70 11.32 6.92 4.73
N LEU A 71 10.64 6.08 5.51
CA LEU A 71 11.09 5.75 6.86
C LEU A 71 12.44 5.00 6.78
N PRO A 72 13.35 5.19 7.76
CA PRO A 72 14.64 4.52 7.77
C PRO A 72 14.51 2.98 7.71
N GLY A 73 15.51 2.34 7.10
CA GLY A 73 15.64 0.90 7.08
C GLY A 73 15.61 0.31 8.50
N GLY A 74 14.82 -0.73 8.71
CA GLY A 74 14.64 -1.35 10.03
C GLY A 74 13.53 -0.73 10.89
N THR A 75 12.78 0.24 10.37
CA THR A 75 11.56 0.74 11.04
C THR A 75 10.46 -0.30 10.91
N VAL A 76 9.84 -0.73 12.02
CA VAL A 76 8.70 -1.68 11.99
C VAL A 76 7.51 -1.02 11.30
N CYS A 77 6.99 -1.63 10.24
CA CYS A 77 5.78 -1.18 9.54
C CYS A 77 4.58 -2.09 9.75
N ARG A 78 4.79 -3.37 10.05
CA ARG A 78 3.75 -4.28 10.53
C ARG A 78 4.29 -5.07 11.73
N ALA A 79 3.50 -5.08 12.80
CA ALA A 79 3.81 -5.87 13.99
C ALA A 79 3.31 -7.31 13.81
N SER A 80 4.06 -8.25 14.38
CA SER A 80 3.63 -9.64 14.50
C SER A 80 2.34 -9.75 15.33
N THR A 81 1.41 -10.55 14.84
CA THR A 81 0.12 -10.83 15.49
C THR A 81 0.14 -12.08 16.37
N ASP A 82 1.03 -13.04 16.08
CA ASP A 82 1.21 -14.28 16.83
C ASP A 82 2.62 -14.87 16.67
N GLU A 83 2.89 -16.01 17.33
CA GLU A 83 4.21 -16.66 17.33
C GLU A 83 4.65 -17.24 15.98
N CYS A 84 3.72 -17.40 15.02
CA CYS A 84 3.99 -17.87 13.66
C CYS A 84 4.13 -16.70 12.68
N ASP A 85 3.83 -15.47 13.11
CA ASP A 85 3.81 -14.27 12.30
C ASP A 85 5.08 -13.44 12.56
N LEU A 86 5.86 -13.11 11.53
CA LEU A 86 7.10 -12.36 11.67
C LEU A 86 6.85 -10.87 11.42
N PRO A 87 7.41 -9.94 12.20
CA PRO A 87 7.24 -8.51 11.91
C PRO A 87 7.99 -8.10 10.62
N GLU A 88 7.43 -7.14 9.89
CA GLU A 88 8.07 -6.53 8.71
C GLU A 88 8.58 -5.14 9.00
N PHE A 89 9.60 -4.80 8.21
CA PHE A 89 10.37 -3.58 8.36
C PHE A 89 10.45 -2.82 7.05
N CYS A 90 10.44 -1.50 7.15
CA CYS A 90 10.79 -0.63 6.04
C CYS A 90 12.23 -0.90 5.61
N ASN A 91 12.48 -0.85 4.30
CA ASN A 91 13.83 -1.03 3.74
C ASN A 91 14.60 0.30 3.57
N GLY A 92 13.97 1.45 3.81
CA GLY A 92 14.58 2.76 3.61
C GLY A 92 14.51 3.31 2.19
N SER A 93 13.89 2.59 1.25
CA SER A 93 13.86 2.96 -0.17
C SER A 93 12.50 2.75 -0.84
N SER A 94 11.48 2.38 -0.06
CA SER A 94 10.11 2.12 -0.51
C SER A 94 9.14 2.74 0.49
N SER A 95 8.01 3.22 -0.01
CA SER A 95 6.92 3.72 0.82
C SER A 95 5.99 2.61 1.31
N LEU A 96 6.01 1.45 0.65
CA LEU A 96 5.26 0.26 1.05
C LEU A 96 6.07 -0.58 2.04
N CYS A 97 5.36 -1.14 3.02
CA CYS A 97 5.89 -2.19 3.85
C CYS A 97 6.24 -3.44 3.01
N GLN A 98 7.16 -4.26 3.50
CA GLN A 98 7.46 -5.54 2.85
C GLN A 98 6.25 -6.49 2.95
N SER A 99 6.22 -7.48 2.06
CA SER A 99 5.14 -8.48 2.05
C SER A 99 5.09 -9.25 3.37
N ASP A 100 3.87 -9.55 3.81
CA ASP A 100 3.57 -10.30 5.04
C ASP A 100 4.20 -11.70 4.99
N VAL A 101 5.03 -12.03 5.99
CA VAL A 101 5.78 -13.29 6.08
C VAL A 101 5.51 -14.04 7.37
N PHE A 102 5.27 -15.34 7.22
CA PHE A 102 5.00 -16.26 8.33
C PHE A 102 6.08 -17.33 8.42
N ILE A 103 6.31 -17.85 9.62
CA ILE A 103 7.18 -18.99 9.87
C ILE A 103 6.56 -20.21 9.15
N GLN A 104 7.26 -20.74 8.15
CA GLN A 104 6.90 -22.04 7.59
C GLN A 104 7.27 -23.13 8.58
N SER A 105 6.26 -23.82 9.14
CA SER A 105 6.48 -25.08 9.84
C SER A 105 6.83 -26.17 8.83
N HIS A 106 8.10 -26.26 8.42
CA HIS A 106 8.65 -27.51 7.90
C HIS A 106 8.99 -28.40 9.10
N ALA A 107 8.01 -29.16 9.59
CA ALA A 107 8.31 -30.37 10.35
C ALA A 107 8.82 -31.40 9.34
N SER A 108 10.12 -31.71 9.41
CA SER A 108 10.69 -32.92 8.81
C SER A 108 10.27 -34.15 9.61
#